data_AF-A0A960SWY4-F1
#
_entry.id   AF-A0A960SWY4-F1
#
_cell.length_a   1.000
_cell.length_b   1.000
_cell.length_c   1.000
_cell.angle_alpha   90.00
_cell.angle_beta   90.00
_cell.angle_gamma   90.00
#
_symmetry.space_group_name_H-M   'P 1'
#
loop_
_entity.id
_entity.type
_entity.pdbx_description
1 polymer ?
#
loop_
_entity_poly.entity_id
_entity_poly.type
_entity_poly.pdbx_seq_one_letter_code
_entity_poly.pdbx_strand_id
1 'polypeptide(L)' 'MTFKASLGQLQKWTGLSEKSTREGVRRLEEHGLIAVKRPSGQSLVISLVVSGELSPGNK' A
#
# COMPACT_ATOMS: atom_id res chain seq x y z
N MET A 1 9.14 1.41 -8.10
CA MET A 1 8.06 1.24 -9.11
C MET A 1 6.80 1.88 -8.53
N THR A 2 6.09 2.71 -9.30
CA THR A 2 4.89 3.42 -8.81
C THR A 2 3.68 2.98 -9.61
N PHE A 3 2.58 2.69 -8.93
CA PHE A 3 1.30 2.39 -9.57
C PHE A 3 0.19 3.22 -8.93
N LYS A 4 -0.82 3.52 -9.74
CA LYS A 4 -2.01 4.27 -9.29
C LYS A 4 -3.15 3.28 -9.14
N ALA A 5 -3.76 3.26 -7.96
CA ALA A 5 -4.90 2.39 -7.69
C ALA A 5 -5.83 3.08 -6.70
N SER A 6 -7.12 3.15 -7.03
CA SER A 6 -8.15 3.54 -6.06
C SER A 6 -8.35 2.44 -5.02
N LEU A 7 -8.86 2.79 -3.83
CA LEU A 7 -9.13 1.81 -2.77
C LEU A 7 -10.05 0.67 -3.25
N GLY A 8 -11.07 1.01 -4.04
CA GLY A 8 -11.97 0.03 -4.67
C GLY A 8 -11.28 -0.90 -5.68
N GLN A 9 -10.21 -0.46 -6.35
CA GLN A 9 -9.41 -1.35 -7.22
C GLN A 9 -8.59 -2.32 -6.39
N LEU A 10 -7.99 -1.84 -5.29
CA LEU A 10 -7.25 -2.69 -4.37
C LEU A 10 -8.14 -3.77 -3.75
N GLN A 11 -9.38 -3.42 -3.37
CA GLN A 11 -10.35 -4.40 -2.89
C GLN A 11 -10.68 -5.48 -3.92
N LYS A 12 -10.80 -5.13 -5.21
CA LYS A 12 -11.03 -6.11 -6.27
C LYS A 12 -9.84 -7.04 -6.48
N TRP A 13 -8.62 -6.55 -6.31
CA TRP A 13 -7.41 -7.38 -6.45
C TRP A 13 -7.18 -8.28 -5.25
N THR A 14 -7.42 -7.79 -4.03
CA THR A 14 -7.18 -8.56 -2.80
C THR A 14 -8.37 -9.44 -2.42
N GLY A 15 -9.58 -9.14 -2.92
CA GLY A 15 -10.82 -9.77 -2.46
C GLY A 15 -11.21 -9.39 -1.03
N LEU A 16 -10.53 -8.41 -0.42
CA LEU A 16 -10.75 -8.01 0.96
C LEU A 16 -11.77 -6.87 1.10
N SER A 17 -12.44 -6.83 2.25
CA SER A 17 -13.29 -5.72 2.66
C SER A 17 -12.52 -4.39 2.70
N GLU A 18 -13.22 -3.28 2.49
CA GLU A 18 -12.59 -1.94 2.44
C GLU A 18 -11.74 -1.65 3.68
N LYS A 19 -12.26 -2.00 4.86
CA LYS A 19 -11.58 -1.84 6.15
C LYS A 19 -10.25 -2.60 6.17
N SER A 20 -10.25 -3.85 5.74
CA SER A 20 -9.05 -4.71 5.73
C SER A 20 -8.03 -4.26 4.69
N THR A 21 -8.49 -3.84 3.50
CA THR A 21 -7.60 -3.27 2.47
C THR A 21 -6.95 -1.98 2.96
N ARG A 22 -7.71 -1.09 3.59
CA ARG A 22 -7.19 0.17 4.15
C ARG A 22 -6.17 -0.08 5.24
N GLU A 23 -6.46 -1.02 6.14
CA GLU A 23 -5.53 -1.44 7.20
C GLU A 23 -4.25 -2.05 6.61
N GLY A 24 -4.35 -2.92 5.60
CA GLY A 24 -3.18 -3.49 4.93
C GLY A 24 -2.30 -2.42 4.29
N VAL A 25 -2.90 -1.48 3.54
CA VAL A 25 -2.17 -0.35 2.95
C VAL A 25 -1.50 0.51 4.03
N ARG A 26 -2.20 0.77 5.14
CA ARG A 26 -1.66 1.52 6.27
C ARG A 26 -0.46 0.81 6.90
N ARG A 27 -0.54 -0.49 7.14
CA ARG A 27 0.58 -1.27 7.70
C ARG A 27 1.79 -1.26 6.76
N LEU A 28 1.57 -1.45 5.46
CA LEU A 28 2.65 -1.40 4.47
C LEU A 28 3.32 -0.01 4.44
N GLU A 29 2.55 1.06 4.65
CA GLU A 29 3.06 2.43 4.77
C GLU A 29 3.83 2.63 6.08
N GLU A 30 3.31 2.16 7.22
CA GLU A 30 3.98 2.21 8.53
C GLU A 30 5.29 1.42 8.55
N HIS A 31 5.34 0.28 7.85
CA HIS A 31 6.56 -0.52 7.67
C HIS A 31 7.53 0.05 6.62
N GLY A 32 7.20 1.17 5.97
CA GLY A 32 8.05 1.81 4.98
C GLY A 32 8.23 1.02 3.67
N LEU A 33 7.37 0.03 3.42
CA LEU A 33 7.40 -0.78 2.20
C LEU A 33 6.74 -0.05 1.01
N ILE A 34 5.78 0.82 1.31
CA ILE A 34 5.11 1.69 0.34
C ILE A 34 5.04 3.12 0.84
N ALA A 35 4.93 4.05 -0.08
CA ALA A 35 4.55 5.43 0.18
C ALA A 35 3.20 5.70 -0.48
N VAL A 36 2.21 6.19 0.27
CA VAL A 36 0.87 6.46 -0.24
C VAL A 36 0.64 7.96 -0.34
N LYS A 37 0.47 8.47 -1.56
CA LYS A 37 -0.01 9.84 -1.77
C LYS A 37 -1.52 9.82 -1.93
N ARG A 38 -2.19 10.67 -1.15
CA ARG A 38 -3.65 10.84 -1.13
C ARG A 38 -4.02 12.22 -1.71
N PRO A 39 -4.00 12.40 -3.04
CA PRO A 39 -4.52 13.63 -3.64
C PRO A 39 -6.01 13.75 -3.32
N SER A 40 -6.51 14.97 -3.15
CA SER A 40 -7.88 15.30 -2.72
C SER A 40 -9.01 14.81 -3.65
N GLY A 41 -8.72 13.96 -4.64
CA GLY A 41 -9.65 13.34 -5.55
C GLY A 41 -9.44 11.81 -5.64
N GLN A 42 -10.00 11.10 -4.67
CA GLN A 42 -10.45 9.68 -4.68
C GLN A 42 -9.45 8.54 -5.02
N SER A 43 -8.38 8.78 -5.76
CA SER A 43 -7.40 7.77 -6.16
C SER A 43 -6.15 7.84 -5.31
N LEU A 44 -5.76 6.69 -4.75
CA LEU A 44 -4.49 6.56 -4.04
C LEU A 44 -3.37 6.38 -5.08
N VAL A 45 -2.27 7.10 -4.89
CA VAL A 45 -1.04 6.86 -5.65
C VAL A 45 -0.10 6.11 -4.72
N ILE A 46 0.14 4.84 -5.02
CA ILE A 46 0.97 3.96 -4.19
C ILE A 46 2.31 3.77 -4.89
N SER A 47 3.38 4.19 -4.22
CA SER A 47 4.75 3.96 -4.68
C SER A 47 5.36 2.84 -3.85
N LEU A 48 5.86 1.80 -4.50
CA LEU A 48 6.70 0.81 -3.81
C LEU A 48 8.01 1.49 -3.45
N VAL A 49 8.30 1.54 -2.16
CA VAL A 49 9.60 1.97 -1.65
C VAL A 49 10.48 0.73 -1.72
N VAL A 50 11.27 0.62 -2.78
CA VAL A 50 12.33 -0.39 -2.84
C VAL A 50 13.48 0.16 -1.99
N SER A 51 13.31 0.13 -0.67
CA SER A 51 14.48 0.13 0.19
C SER A 51 15.11 -1.23 -0.01
N GLY A 52 16.29 -1.24 -0.66
CA GLY A 52 17.16 -2.41 -0.62
C GLY A 52 17.32 -2.86 0.84
N GLU A 53 17.27 -4.17 1.03
CA GLU A 53 17.21 -4.88 2.32
C GLU A 53 15.83 -4.92 2.98
N LEU A 54 14.98 -5.82 2.46
CA LEU A 54 14.31 -6.76 3.36
C LEU A 54 15.43 -7.50 4.10
N SER A 55 15.91 -7.01 5.24
CA SER A 55 16.82 -7.79 6.09
C SER A 55 16.08 -9.08 6.48
N PRO A 56 16.53 -10.27 6.04
CA PRO A 56 15.98 -11.52 6.54
C PRO A 56 16.57 -11.74 7.93
N GLY A 57 15.93 -11.18 8.94
CA GLY A 57 16.48 -11.25 10.28
C GLY A 57 15.61 -10.58 11.32
N ASN A 58 14.53 -11.25 11.70
CA ASN A 58 14.19 -11.24 13.12
C ASN A 58 14.03 -12.68 13.59
N LYS A 59 14.85 -12.98 14.58
CA LYS A 59 15.24 -14.25 15.17
C LYS A 59 14.10 -14.94 15.92
#